data_AF-A0A954VTG5-F1
#
_entry.id   AF-A0A954VTG5-F1
#
_cell.length_a   1.000
_cell.length_b   1.000
_cell.length_c   1.000
_cell.angle_alpha   90.00
_cell.angle_beta   90.00
_cell.angle_gamma   90.00
#
_symmetry.space_group_name_H-M   'P 1'
#
loop_
_entity.id
_entity.type
_entity.pdbx_description
1 polymer ?
#
loop_
_entity_poly.entity_id
_entity_poly.type
_entity_poly.pdbx_seq_one_letter_code
_entity_poly.pdbx_strand_id
1 'polypeptide(L)'
;GSSISYNPTFSDVELDPTIRQQFTFDETVTARYVLLRALDNYFEEPGDGSGELGRPAGGDRIGLSEIAFPIPGTGGGVPGDFNGNGMLDAEDIDGLTIASAAGSTDALFDLNDDGNVNSGDVTVWIKDLYNSWIGDSNLDGEFSSRDFVAVFTAGKFEQDVDATWAEGDWNGDGRFNSSDFVAAFTDGGFELGPRGAVSAVPEPASATLLAFAGLALLGMARRRN
;
A
#
# COMPACT_ATOMS: atom_id res chain seq x y z
N GLY A 1 -17.94 -27.82 4.32
CA GLY A 1 -17.81 -26.36 4.16
C GLY A 1 -18.75 -25.93 3.06
N SER A 2 -19.22 -24.70 3.12
CA SER A 2 -19.81 -24.02 1.96
C SER A 2 -18.73 -23.77 0.91
N SER A 3 -19.14 -23.78 -0.36
CA SER A 3 -18.30 -23.29 -1.46
C SER A 3 -18.68 -21.85 -1.76
N ILE A 4 -17.69 -21.01 -1.99
CA ILE A 4 -17.85 -19.64 -2.46
C ILE A 4 -17.33 -19.62 -3.91
N SER A 5 -17.99 -18.89 -4.80
CA SER A 5 -17.62 -18.83 -6.22
C SER A 5 -17.23 -17.41 -6.60
N TYR A 6 -16.05 -17.28 -7.22
CA TYR A 6 -15.54 -16.05 -7.82
C TYR A 6 -15.23 -16.31 -9.30
N ASN A 7 -15.52 -15.33 -10.15
CA ASN A 7 -15.30 -15.39 -11.59
C ASN A 7 -14.44 -14.20 -12.06
N PRO A 8 -13.17 -14.10 -11.63
CA PRO A 8 -12.28 -13.03 -12.07
C PRO A 8 -12.05 -13.13 -13.59
N THR A 9 -11.88 -11.98 -14.24
CA THR A 9 -11.44 -11.90 -15.64
C THR A 9 -9.95 -11.58 -15.67
N PHE A 10 -9.19 -12.37 -16.43
CA PHE A 10 -7.78 -12.12 -16.67
C PHE A 10 -7.63 -11.52 -18.07
N SER A 11 -6.93 -10.40 -18.19
CA SER A 11 -6.56 -9.85 -19.50
C SER A 11 -5.39 -10.61 -20.10
N ASP A 12 -5.19 -10.49 -21.41
CA ASP A 12 -3.97 -10.98 -22.07
C ASP A 12 -2.77 -10.27 -21.45
N VAL A 13 -1.94 -11.02 -20.73
CA VAL A 13 -0.63 -10.53 -20.31
C VAL A 13 0.28 -10.93 -21.45
N GLU A 14 0.57 -9.95 -22.31
CA GLU A 14 1.76 -9.98 -23.16
C GLU A 14 2.90 -10.57 -22.30
N LEU A 15 3.49 -11.69 -22.73
CA LEU A 15 4.32 -12.69 -22.01
C LEU A 15 5.43 -12.15 -21.07
N ASP A 16 5.09 -11.22 -20.19
CA ASP A 16 5.94 -10.51 -19.27
C ASP A 16 5.79 -11.15 -17.91
N PRO A 17 6.78 -11.94 -17.46
CA PRO A 17 6.73 -12.62 -16.18
C PRO A 17 6.80 -11.67 -14.98
N THR A 18 6.97 -10.35 -15.20
CA THR A 18 7.02 -9.36 -14.12
C THR A 18 5.64 -8.81 -13.74
N ILE A 19 4.62 -8.95 -14.59
CA ILE A 19 3.27 -8.43 -14.34
C ILE A 19 2.40 -9.52 -13.71
N ARG A 20 2.02 -9.34 -12.44
CA ARG A 20 1.09 -10.23 -11.72
C ARG A 20 -0.32 -9.67 -11.75
N GLN A 21 -1.27 -10.43 -12.30
CA GLN A 21 -2.70 -10.15 -12.13
C GLN A 21 -3.21 -10.77 -10.83
N GLN A 22 -3.64 -9.93 -9.89
CA GLN A 22 -4.15 -10.35 -8.58
C GLN A 22 -5.56 -9.83 -8.34
N PHE A 23 -6.32 -10.56 -7.53
CA PHE A 23 -7.69 -10.22 -7.13
C PHE A 23 -7.90 -10.63 -5.67
N THR A 24 -8.54 -9.75 -4.92
CA THR A 24 -8.87 -9.98 -3.51
C THR A 24 -10.24 -10.67 -3.43
N PHE A 25 -10.41 -11.57 -2.46
CA PHE A 25 -11.74 -12.08 -2.11
C PHE A 25 -12.46 -11.05 -1.22
N ASP A 26 -13.76 -10.86 -1.42
CA ASP A 26 -14.61 -9.98 -0.59
C ASP A 26 -14.73 -10.47 0.87
N GLU A 27 -14.20 -11.67 1.18
CA GLU A 27 -14.18 -12.25 2.51
C GLU A 27 -12.94 -13.13 2.76
N THR A 28 -12.58 -13.32 4.03
CA THR A 28 -11.54 -14.28 4.41
C THR A 28 -11.97 -15.72 4.14
N VAL A 29 -11.32 -16.36 3.17
CA VAL A 29 -11.60 -17.76 2.80
C VAL A 29 -10.60 -18.72 3.44
N THR A 30 -11.06 -19.55 4.38
CA THR A 30 -10.31 -20.74 4.83
C THR A 30 -10.71 -21.94 3.98
N ALA A 31 -9.91 -22.31 2.99
CA ALA A 31 -10.20 -23.41 2.08
C ALA A 31 -9.32 -24.65 2.35
N ARG A 32 -9.89 -25.84 2.18
CA ARG A 32 -9.10 -27.10 2.12
C ARG A 32 -8.48 -27.32 0.73
N TYR A 33 -9.16 -26.85 -0.31
CA TYR A 33 -8.73 -26.92 -1.70
C TYR A 33 -9.33 -25.75 -2.46
N VAL A 34 -8.65 -25.33 -3.52
CA VAL A 34 -9.17 -24.36 -4.49
C VAL A 34 -9.42 -25.09 -5.81
N LEU A 35 -10.58 -24.84 -6.43
CA LEU A 35 -10.89 -25.33 -7.76
C LEU A 35 -10.86 -24.17 -8.73
N LEU A 36 -9.93 -24.22 -9.69
CA LEU A 36 -9.87 -23.28 -10.80
C LEU A 36 -10.53 -23.93 -12.02
N ARG A 37 -11.49 -23.22 -12.62
CA ARG A 37 -12.16 -23.65 -13.85
C ARG A 37 -12.08 -22.51 -14.85
N ALA A 38 -11.37 -22.74 -15.95
CA ALA A 38 -11.47 -21.87 -17.09
C ALA A 38 -12.89 -21.96 -17.66
N LEU A 39 -13.59 -20.82 -17.73
CA LEU A 39 -14.95 -20.73 -18.25
C LEU A 39 -14.97 -20.32 -19.71
N ASP A 40 -13.97 -19.57 -20.14
CA ASP A 40 -13.83 -19.04 -21.48
C ASP A 40 -12.34 -18.84 -21.81
N ASN A 41 -12.03 -18.69 -23.09
CA ASN A 41 -10.71 -18.42 -23.63
C ASN A 41 -10.78 -17.38 -24.74
N TYR A 42 -9.69 -16.67 -24.95
CA TYR A 42 -9.63 -15.68 -26.03
C TYR A 42 -9.65 -16.39 -27.39
N PHE A 43 -10.64 -16.04 -28.22
CA PHE A 43 -10.83 -16.59 -29.56
C PHE A 43 -10.43 -15.55 -30.61
N GLU A 44 -9.42 -15.89 -31.42
CA GLU A 44 -9.15 -15.23 -32.70
C GLU A 44 -9.51 -16.16 -33.86
N GLU A 45 -9.95 -15.57 -34.98
CA GLU A 45 -10.29 -16.32 -36.18
C GLU A 45 -9.08 -17.15 -36.67
N PRO A 46 -9.20 -18.49 -36.74
CA PRO A 46 -8.08 -19.39 -36.94
C PRO A 46 -7.46 -19.21 -38.34
N GLY A 47 -6.14 -19.29 -38.43
CA GLY A 47 -5.45 -19.35 -39.72
C GLY A 47 -5.19 -20.77 -40.21
N ASP A 48 -4.48 -20.85 -41.34
CA ASP A 48 -4.21 -22.10 -42.03
C ASP A 48 -3.05 -22.92 -41.46
N GLY A 49 -2.38 -22.43 -40.40
CA GLY A 49 -1.30 -23.14 -39.73
C GLY A 49 0.11 -22.73 -40.14
N SER A 50 0.27 -21.78 -41.06
CA SER A 50 1.57 -21.44 -41.64
C SER A 50 2.32 -20.28 -40.95
N GLY A 51 1.67 -19.53 -40.06
CA GLY A 51 2.25 -18.40 -39.34
C GLY A 51 1.78 -17.05 -39.88
N GLU A 52 2.55 -15.98 -39.72
CA GLU A 52 2.04 -14.63 -40.03
C GLU A 52 1.58 -14.46 -41.51
N LEU A 53 0.38 -13.91 -41.72
CA LEU A 53 -0.42 -13.86 -42.98
C LEU A 53 -0.91 -15.20 -43.57
N GLY A 54 -0.73 -16.30 -42.86
CA GLY A 54 -1.43 -17.58 -43.00
C GLY A 54 -1.57 -18.17 -41.60
N ARG A 55 -2.36 -17.46 -40.77
CA ARG A 55 -2.21 -17.36 -39.30
C ARG A 55 -1.93 -18.72 -38.62
N PRO A 56 -1.26 -18.74 -37.45
CA PRO A 56 -0.92 -19.98 -36.74
C PRO A 56 -2.13 -20.91 -36.59
N ALA A 57 -1.86 -22.22 -36.54
CA ALA A 57 -2.92 -23.22 -36.52
C ALA A 57 -3.79 -22.95 -35.28
N GLY A 58 -5.10 -22.80 -35.51
CA GLY A 58 -6.06 -22.44 -34.47
C GLY A 58 -6.03 -23.43 -33.30
N GLY A 59 -6.09 -22.86 -32.10
CA GLY A 59 -6.15 -23.58 -30.84
C GLY A 59 -5.97 -22.59 -29.70
N ASP A 60 -7.05 -22.32 -28.97
CA ASP A 60 -7.01 -21.42 -27.83
C ASP A 60 -6.14 -22.06 -26.73
N ARG A 61 -5.10 -21.34 -26.31
CA ARG A 61 -4.18 -21.81 -25.27
C ARG A 61 -4.56 -21.15 -23.96
N ILE A 62 -4.93 -21.97 -22.97
CA ILE A 62 -5.06 -21.51 -21.59
C ILE A 62 -3.82 -21.99 -20.84
N GLY A 63 -2.98 -21.04 -20.45
CA GLY A 63 -1.83 -21.26 -19.59
C GLY A 63 -2.07 -20.63 -18.21
N LEU A 64 -1.50 -21.23 -17.18
CA LEU A 64 -1.39 -20.61 -15.86
C LEU A 64 0.10 -20.51 -15.55
N SER A 65 0.53 -19.33 -15.10
CA SER A 65 1.86 -19.13 -14.52
C SER A 65 1.78 -19.38 -13.01
N GLU A 66 2.28 -18.46 -12.19
CA GLU A 66 2.10 -18.49 -10.75
C GLU A 66 0.67 -18.08 -10.33
N ILE A 67 0.15 -18.74 -9.31
CA ILE A 67 -1.12 -18.38 -8.65
C ILE A 67 -0.82 -18.19 -7.17
N ALA A 68 -1.06 -16.97 -6.69
CA ALA A 68 -1.03 -16.64 -5.28
C ALA A 68 -2.44 -16.27 -4.82
N PHE A 69 -2.79 -16.68 -3.61
CA PHE A 69 -3.99 -16.19 -2.95
C PHE A 69 -3.53 -15.20 -1.89
N PRO A 70 -3.87 -13.91 -2.03
CA PRO A 70 -3.58 -12.97 -0.96
C PRO A 70 -4.31 -13.46 0.29
N ILE A 71 -3.59 -13.55 1.41
CA ILE A 71 -4.20 -13.83 2.71
C ILE A 71 -4.82 -12.51 3.16
N PRO A 72 -6.15 -12.39 3.34
CA PRO A 72 -6.70 -11.24 4.03
C PRO A 72 -6.10 -11.25 5.43
N GLY A 73 -5.27 -10.25 5.73
CA GLY A 73 -4.22 -10.28 6.74
C GLY A 73 -4.50 -11.10 8.00
N THR A 74 -3.68 -12.12 8.25
CA THR A 74 -3.43 -12.65 9.60
C THR A 74 -2.01 -12.39 10.08
N GLY A 75 -1.42 -11.29 9.61
CA GLY A 75 -0.65 -10.37 10.44
C GLY A 75 -1.25 -9.01 10.12
N GLY A 76 -1.47 -8.12 11.11
CA GLY A 76 -1.89 -6.75 10.77
C GLY A 76 -0.92 -6.23 9.71
N GLY A 77 -1.43 -5.95 8.50
CA GLY A 77 -0.60 -5.38 7.43
C GLY A 77 0.13 -4.19 8.01
N VAL A 78 1.41 -4.03 7.68
CA VAL A 78 2.16 -2.86 8.14
C VAL A 78 1.33 -1.65 7.69
N PRO A 79 0.78 -0.83 8.60
CA PRO A 79 -0.08 0.25 8.16
C PRO A 79 0.72 1.15 7.21
N GLY A 80 0.13 1.48 6.06
CA GLY A 80 0.80 2.21 4.98
C GLY A 80 1.47 1.34 3.90
N ASP A 81 1.51 0.01 4.04
CA ASP A 81 1.96 -0.93 2.98
C ASP A 81 0.78 -1.22 2.05
N PHE A 82 0.70 -0.50 0.94
CA PHE A 82 -0.43 -0.52 0.02
C PHE A 82 -0.27 -1.59 -1.07
N ASN A 83 0.96 -1.97 -1.41
CA ASN A 83 1.24 -3.04 -2.37
C ASN A 83 1.26 -4.43 -1.71
N GLY A 84 1.25 -4.52 -0.38
CA GLY A 84 1.20 -5.75 0.41
C GLY A 84 2.52 -6.51 0.42
N ASN A 85 3.65 -5.84 0.16
CA ASN A 85 4.97 -6.46 0.04
C ASN A 85 5.65 -6.69 1.41
N GLY A 86 5.07 -6.15 2.50
CA GLY A 86 5.54 -6.27 3.87
C GLY A 86 6.58 -5.24 4.28
N MET A 87 6.86 -4.24 3.43
CA MET A 87 7.78 -3.13 3.66
C MET A 87 7.03 -1.82 3.48
N LEU A 88 7.49 -0.75 4.14
CA LEU A 88 7.10 0.60 3.79
C LEU A 88 8.22 1.15 2.93
N ASP A 89 7.94 1.42 1.66
CA ASP A 89 8.96 1.87 0.71
C ASP A 89 8.43 2.96 -0.25
N ALA A 90 9.26 3.30 -1.23
CA ALA A 90 8.95 4.36 -2.18
C ALA A 90 7.66 4.07 -2.99
N GLU A 91 7.36 2.80 -3.28
CA GLU A 91 6.16 2.45 -4.06
C GLU A 91 4.88 2.77 -3.29
N ASP A 92 4.89 2.64 -1.97
CA ASP A 92 3.74 2.95 -1.13
C ASP A 92 3.47 4.46 -1.05
N ILE A 93 4.51 5.25 -0.75
CA ILE A 93 4.34 6.70 -0.65
C ILE A 93 4.08 7.34 -2.01
N ASP A 94 4.66 6.82 -3.10
CA ASP A 94 4.33 7.28 -4.45
C ASP A 94 2.87 6.94 -4.81
N GLY A 95 2.36 5.78 -4.40
CA GLY A 95 0.94 5.44 -4.54
C GLY A 95 0.03 6.41 -3.78
N LEU A 96 0.43 6.77 -2.55
CA LEU A 96 -0.30 7.72 -1.71
C LEU A 96 -0.29 9.15 -2.28
N THR A 97 0.86 9.65 -2.74
CA THR A 97 0.94 11.01 -3.31
C THR A 97 0.17 11.12 -4.62
N ILE A 98 0.16 10.06 -5.45
CA ILE A 98 -0.71 9.97 -6.63
C ILE A 98 -2.19 10.05 -6.23
N ALA A 99 -2.61 9.29 -5.22
CA ALA A 99 -3.99 9.30 -4.73
C ALA A 99 -4.38 10.66 -4.12
N SER A 100 -3.46 11.31 -3.41
CA SER A 100 -3.62 12.65 -2.84
C SER A 100 -3.77 13.71 -3.93
N ALA A 101 -2.88 13.72 -4.92
CA ALA A 101 -2.93 14.65 -6.05
C ALA A 101 -4.21 14.47 -6.89
N ALA A 102 -4.74 13.25 -6.96
CA ALA A 102 -6.02 12.95 -7.62
C ALA A 102 -7.25 13.36 -6.80
N GLY A 103 -7.09 13.74 -5.52
CA GLY A 103 -8.19 14.02 -4.61
C GLY A 103 -9.05 12.78 -4.34
N SER A 104 -8.41 11.63 -4.20
CA SER A 104 -9.08 10.35 -3.93
C SER A 104 -9.84 10.37 -2.60
N THR A 105 -10.81 9.48 -2.48
CA THR A 105 -11.53 9.21 -1.22
C THR A 105 -11.48 7.72 -0.90
N ASP A 106 -10.50 7.01 -1.45
CA ASP A 106 -10.31 5.60 -1.16
C ASP A 106 -9.85 5.43 0.28
N ALA A 107 -10.64 4.70 1.06
CA ALA A 107 -10.36 4.43 2.47
C ALA A 107 -9.05 3.66 2.69
N LEU A 108 -8.47 3.05 1.65
CA LEU A 108 -7.14 2.47 1.72
C LEU A 108 -6.07 3.53 2.02
N PHE A 109 -6.17 4.72 1.41
CA PHE A 109 -5.17 5.78 1.47
C PHE A 109 -5.52 6.90 2.47
N ASP A 110 -6.73 6.89 3.05
CA ASP A 110 -7.19 7.80 4.11
C ASP A 110 -6.65 7.32 5.47
N LEU A 111 -5.41 7.70 5.78
CA LEU A 111 -4.69 7.27 6.97
C LEU A 111 -5.06 8.07 8.22
N ASN A 112 -5.66 9.25 8.04
CA ASN A 112 -6.09 10.11 9.16
C ASN A 112 -7.60 10.01 9.47
N ASP A 113 -8.33 9.16 8.73
CA ASP A 113 -9.77 8.93 8.82
C ASP A 113 -10.61 10.22 8.67
N ASP A 114 -10.15 11.19 7.87
CA ASP A 114 -10.86 12.47 7.63
C ASP A 114 -11.83 12.43 6.43
N GLY A 115 -11.80 11.33 5.67
CA GLY A 115 -12.64 11.07 4.51
C GLY A 115 -12.07 11.60 3.18
N ASN A 116 -10.87 12.20 3.18
CA ASN A 116 -10.21 12.70 1.98
C ASN A 116 -8.75 12.29 1.96
N VAL A 117 -8.26 11.75 0.84
CA VAL A 117 -6.83 11.46 0.67
C VAL A 117 -6.13 12.74 0.27
N ASN A 118 -5.26 13.26 1.14
CA ASN A 118 -4.58 14.53 0.97
C ASN A 118 -3.21 14.58 1.70
N SER A 119 -2.58 15.76 1.75
CA SER A 119 -1.30 15.99 2.45
C SER A 119 -1.31 15.56 3.92
N GLY A 120 -2.48 15.50 4.57
CA GLY A 120 -2.67 14.99 5.92
C GLY A 120 -2.31 13.50 6.01
N ASP A 121 -2.68 12.70 5.02
CA ASP A 121 -2.36 11.28 4.96
C ASP A 121 -0.89 11.05 4.64
N VAL A 122 -0.33 11.82 3.71
CA VAL A 122 1.11 11.83 3.42
C VAL A 122 1.92 12.10 4.71
N THR A 123 1.44 13.06 5.51
CA THR A 123 2.01 13.38 6.81
C THR A 123 1.94 12.18 7.76
N VAL A 124 0.80 11.50 7.87
CA VAL A 124 0.66 10.29 8.71
C VAL A 124 1.61 9.19 8.25
N TRP A 125 1.68 8.92 6.94
CA TRP A 125 2.54 7.87 6.39
C TRP A 125 4.00 8.11 6.74
N ILE A 126 4.55 9.29 6.42
CA ILE A 126 5.97 9.55 6.63
C ILE A 126 6.31 9.69 8.11
N LYS A 127 5.43 10.33 8.90
CA LYS A 127 5.76 10.71 10.27
C LYS A 127 5.46 9.62 11.29
N ASP A 128 4.35 8.93 11.14
CA ASP A 128 3.82 8.05 12.17
C ASP A 128 4.04 6.58 11.80
N LEU A 129 4.01 6.24 10.51
CA LEU A 129 4.17 4.86 10.03
C LEU A 129 5.64 4.57 9.67
N TYR A 130 6.24 5.42 8.83
CA TYR A 130 7.65 5.29 8.42
C TYR A 130 8.64 5.82 9.48
N ASN A 131 8.18 6.72 10.37
CA ASN A 131 9.00 7.39 11.38
C ASN A 131 10.21 8.14 10.77
N SER A 132 9.94 8.95 9.76
CA SER A 132 10.90 9.89 9.18
C SER A 132 10.32 11.31 9.09
N TRP A 133 11.04 12.19 8.42
CA TRP A 133 10.74 13.61 8.24
C TRP A 133 10.15 13.88 6.86
N ILE A 134 9.31 14.91 6.78
CA ILE A 134 8.96 15.47 5.48
C ILE A 134 10.24 16.05 4.85
N GLY A 135 10.56 15.61 3.64
CA GLY A 135 11.78 15.98 2.92
C GLY A 135 12.83 14.89 2.79
N ASP A 136 12.74 13.80 3.56
CA ASP A 136 13.58 12.60 3.41
C ASP A 136 13.22 11.88 2.10
N SER A 137 13.90 12.25 1.02
CA SER A 137 13.56 11.86 -0.35
C SER A 137 14.10 10.48 -0.70
N ASN A 138 15.17 10.05 -0.05
CA ASN A 138 15.76 8.73 -0.26
C ASN A 138 15.28 7.70 0.78
N LEU A 139 14.40 8.11 1.70
CA LEU A 139 13.82 7.31 2.76
C LEU A 139 14.89 6.68 3.68
N ASP A 140 16.01 7.38 3.92
CA ASP A 140 17.07 6.89 4.79
C ASP A 140 16.85 7.20 6.29
N GLY A 141 15.74 7.87 6.61
CA GLY A 141 15.31 8.23 7.95
C GLY A 141 15.72 9.66 8.33
N GLU A 142 16.48 10.37 7.50
CA GLU A 142 17.00 11.71 7.78
C GLU A 142 16.55 12.70 6.71
N PHE A 143 16.18 13.92 7.09
CA PHE A 143 16.07 15.03 6.14
C PHE A 143 17.36 15.85 6.16
N SER A 144 18.15 15.76 5.10
CA SER A 144 19.51 16.32 5.02
C SER A 144 19.82 16.96 3.68
N SER A 145 21.03 17.52 3.57
CA SER A 145 21.57 17.99 2.29
C SER A 145 21.63 16.92 1.19
N ARG A 146 21.60 15.62 1.52
CA ARG A 146 21.60 14.52 0.53
C ARG A 146 20.28 14.45 -0.23
N ASP A 147 19.18 14.73 0.45
CA ASP A 147 17.83 14.77 -0.14
C ASP A 147 17.71 15.89 -1.15
N PHE A 148 18.26 17.06 -0.83
CA PHE A 148 18.35 18.17 -1.78
C PHE A 148 19.15 17.79 -3.04
N VAL A 149 20.24 17.04 -2.90
CA VAL A 149 20.99 16.55 -4.06
C VAL A 149 20.12 15.61 -4.90
N ALA A 150 19.34 14.72 -4.28
CA ALA A 150 18.46 13.79 -5.00
C ALA A 150 17.39 14.55 -5.82
N VAL A 151 16.61 15.42 -5.18
CA VAL A 151 15.49 16.13 -5.85
C VAL A 151 15.95 17.14 -6.89
N PHE A 152 17.07 17.84 -6.66
CA PHE A 152 17.61 18.76 -7.67
C PHE A 152 18.30 18.04 -8.83
N THR A 153 18.73 16.79 -8.64
CA THR A 153 19.22 15.96 -9.75
C THR A 153 18.06 15.53 -10.65
N ALA A 154 16.86 15.32 -10.10
CA ALA A 154 15.66 15.04 -10.89
C ALA A 154 15.23 16.25 -11.77
N GLY A 155 15.55 17.47 -11.33
CA GLY A 155 15.40 18.68 -12.16
C GLY A 155 13.94 19.13 -12.38
N LYS A 156 13.02 18.71 -11.49
CA LYS A 156 11.58 19.02 -11.60
C LYS A 156 11.13 20.27 -10.85
N PHE A 157 12.04 20.93 -10.14
CA PHE A 157 11.71 22.12 -9.33
C PHE A 157 11.09 23.24 -10.18
N GLU A 158 9.89 23.68 -9.78
CA GLU A 158 9.11 24.73 -10.44
C GLU A 158 8.83 24.43 -11.93
N GLN A 159 8.86 23.15 -12.31
CA GLN A 159 8.43 22.67 -13.61
C GLN A 159 6.98 22.17 -13.52
N ASP A 160 6.21 22.36 -14.58
CA ASP A 160 4.84 21.83 -14.69
C ASP A 160 4.87 20.37 -15.17
N VAL A 161 5.52 19.50 -14.38
CA VAL A 161 5.66 18.06 -14.64
C VAL A 161 5.42 17.29 -13.35
N ASP A 162 4.94 16.05 -13.49
CA ASP A 162 4.64 15.21 -12.33
C ASP A 162 5.94 14.85 -11.60
N ALA A 163 5.93 14.91 -10.26
CA ALA A 163 7.05 14.52 -9.42
C ALA A 163 6.62 13.42 -8.44
N THR A 164 7.50 12.47 -8.18
CA THR A 164 7.34 11.49 -7.10
C THR A 164 7.89 12.03 -5.77
N TRP A 165 7.72 11.29 -4.69
CA TRP A 165 8.28 11.67 -3.39
C TRP A 165 9.81 11.87 -3.46
N ALA A 166 10.50 10.92 -4.08
CA ALA A 166 11.96 10.95 -4.26
C ALA A 166 12.45 12.08 -5.20
N GLU A 167 11.54 12.68 -5.96
CA GLU A 167 11.81 13.79 -6.87
C GLU A 167 11.36 15.15 -6.31
N GLY A 168 10.72 15.16 -5.14
CA GLY A 168 10.43 16.37 -4.35
C GLY A 168 8.96 16.68 -4.07
N ASP A 169 8.01 15.83 -4.47
CA ASP A 169 6.58 15.98 -4.10
C ASP A 169 6.36 15.58 -2.63
N TRP A 170 6.75 16.46 -1.73
CA TRP A 170 6.75 16.20 -0.28
C TRP A 170 5.43 16.58 0.38
N ASN A 171 4.56 17.32 -0.31
CA ASN A 171 3.21 17.62 0.15
C ASN A 171 2.13 16.70 -0.48
N GLY A 172 2.48 15.91 -1.50
CA GLY A 172 1.58 15.00 -2.21
C GLY A 172 0.61 15.68 -3.16
N ASP A 173 0.97 16.84 -3.73
CA ASP A 173 0.17 17.57 -4.73
C ASP A 173 0.55 17.22 -6.18
N GLY A 174 1.51 16.31 -6.36
CA GLY A 174 1.98 15.83 -7.66
C GLY A 174 3.02 16.73 -8.32
N ARG A 175 3.51 17.78 -7.64
CA ARG A 175 4.50 18.73 -8.16
C ARG A 175 5.65 18.89 -7.17
N PHE A 176 6.84 19.21 -7.68
CA PHE A 176 7.95 19.69 -6.85
C PHE A 176 8.12 21.20 -7.02
N ASN A 177 7.69 21.97 -6.02
CA ASN A 177 7.72 23.43 -6.03
C ASN A 177 7.99 24.00 -4.63
N SER A 178 7.92 25.32 -4.52
CA SER A 178 8.17 26.01 -3.25
C SER A 178 7.24 25.61 -2.08
N SER A 179 6.05 25.05 -2.34
CA SER A 179 5.16 24.57 -1.29
C SER A 179 5.64 23.28 -0.61
N ASP A 180 6.41 22.43 -1.31
CA ASP A 180 7.09 21.26 -0.72
C ASP A 180 8.15 21.69 0.28
N PHE A 181 8.89 22.76 -0.02
CA PHE A 181 9.80 23.36 0.95
C PHE A 181 9.07 23.91 2.16
N VAL A 182 7.90 24.52 1.97
CA VAL A 182 7.08 24.95 3.11
C VAL A 182 6.69 23.75 3.96
N ALA A 183 6.26 22.63 3.37
CA ALA A 183 5.92 21.41 4.10
C ALA A 183 7.13 20.87 4.89
N ALA A 184 8.28 20.66 4.24
CA ALA A 184 9.49 20.11 4.86
C ALA A 184 10.08 21.01 5.95
N PHE A 185 10.15 22.33 5.72
CA PHE A 185 10.69 23.26 6.73
C PHE A 185 9.71 23.57 7.85
N THR A 186 8.40 23.39 7.64
CA THR A 186 7.42 23.45 8.73
C THR A 186 7.53 22.23 9.64
N ASP A 187 7.86 21.06 9.10
CA ASP A 187 8.13 19.85 9.88
C ASP A 187 9.41 20.00 10.74
N GLY A 188 10.42 20.69 10.21
CA GLY A 188 11.58 21.17 10.96
C GLY A 188 12.67 20.13 11.23
N GLY A 189 12.70 19.03 10.47
CA GLY A 189 13.63 17.91 10.62
C GLY A 189 15.04 18.11 10.07
N PHE A 190 15.30 19.22 9.37
CA PHE A 190 16.51 19.39 8.58
C PHE A 190 17.80 19.29 9.42
N GLU A 191 18.67 18.35 9.07
CA GLU A 191 19.97 18.08 9.71
C GLU A 191 19.85 17.74 11.21
N LEU A 192 18.68 17.26 11.66
CA LEU A 192 18.48 16.73 13.02
C LEU A 192 18.82 15.24 13.16
N GLY A 193 19.09 14.55 12.04
CA GLY A 193 19.30 13.11 11.98
C GLY A 193 17.99 12.33 12.09
N PRO A 194 18.04 11.01 12.39
CA PRO A 194 16.85 10.17 12.37
C PRO A 194 15.85 10.55 13.45
N ARG A 195 14.55 10.43 13.16
CA ARG A 195 13.52 10.66 14.20
C ARG A 195 13.68 9.65 15.31
N GLY A 196 13.78 10.17 16.53
CA GLY A 196 13.84 9.35 17.73
C GLY A 196 12.66 8.39 17.77
N ALA A 197 12.93 7.12 18.06
CA ALA A 197 11.90 6.09 18.09
C ALA A 197 10.71 6.53 18.96
N VAL A 198 9.51 6.50 18.39
CA VAL A 198 8.27 6.66 19.16
C VAL A 198 8.20 5.54 20.20
N SER A 199 8.46 5.86 21.46
CA SER A 199 8.28 4.92 22.56
C SER A 199 6.80 4.54 22.58
N ALA A 200 6.50 3.25 22.43
CA ALA A 200 5.16 2.72 22.66
C ALA A 200 4.64 3.25 24.01
N VAL A 201 3.55 4.01 23.97
CA VAL A 201 2.93 4.56 25.18
C VAL A 201 2.45 3.37 26.01
N PRO A 202 2.80 3.27 27.32
CA PRO A 202 2.26 2.23 28.18
C PRO A 202 0.73 2.30 28.16
N GLU A 203 0.08 1.22 27.75
CA GLU A 203 -1.38 1.16 27.74
C GLU A 203 -1.93 1.58 29.12
N PRO A 204 -2.99 2.40 29.16
CA PRO A 204 -3.49 2.94 30.42
C PRO A 204 -3.90 1.79 31.34
N ALA A 205 -3.56 1.93 32.63
CA ALA A 205 -3.82 0.96 33.69
C ALA A 205 -5.30 0.53 33.85
N SER A 206 -6.20 1.07 33.04
CA SER A 206 -7.60 0.66 32.89
C SER A 206 -7.78 -0.82 32.59
N ALA A 207 -6.96 -1.44 31.74
CA ALA A 207 -7.05 -2.88 31.46
C ALA A 207 -6.73 -3.73 32.71
N THR A 208 -5.69 -3.31 33.44
CA THR A 208 -5.30 -3.91 34.73
C THR A 208 -6.36 -3.69 35.80
N LEU A 209 -6.94 -2.49 35.88
CA LEU A 209 -8.01 -2.16 36.83
C LEU A 209 -9.27 -2.97 36.57
N LEU A 210 -9.64 -3.17 35.30
CA LEU A 210 -10.82 -3.97 34.91
C LEU A 210 -10.62 -5.45 35.27
N ALA A 211 -9.41 -5.98 35.07
CA ALA A 211 -9.08 -7.35 35.46
C ALA A 211 -9.14 -7.54 36.99
N PHE A 212 -8.62 -6.59 37.77
CA PHE A 212 -8.73 -6.64 39.24
C PHE A 212 -10.18 -6.48 39.73
N ALA A 213 -10.96 -5.60 39.10
CA ALA A 213 -12.38 -5.44 39.41
C ALA A 213 -13.18 -6.71 39.12
N GLY A 214 -12.92 -7.38 37.98
CA GLY A 214 -13.55 -8.65 37.61
C GLY A 214 -13.22 -9.78 38.60
N LEU A 215 -11.96 -9.89 39.02
CA LEU A 215 -11.53 -10.88 40.01
C LEU A 215 -12.13 -10.62 41.40
N ALA A 216 -12.24 -9.35 41.81
CA ALA A 216 -12.87 -8.98 43.07
C ALA A 216 -14.38 -9.32 43.09
N LEU A 217 -15.08 -9.06 41.97
CA LEU A 217 -16.50 -9.41 41.83
C LEU A 217 -16.73 -10.93 41.83
N LEU A 218 -15.88 -11.71 41.16
CA LEU A 218 -15.91 -13.17 41.20
C LEU A 218 -15.64 -13.73 42.61
N GLY A 219 -14.71 -13.12 43.34
CA GLY A 219 -14.41 -13.48 44.73
C GLY A 219 -15.56 -13.17 45.69
N MET A 220 -16.27 -12.06 45.50
CA MET A 220 -17.46 -11.72 46.28
C MET A 220 -18.66 -12.61 45.96
N ALA A 221 -18.86 -12.99 44.70
CA ALA A 221 -19.92 -13.91 44.29
C ALA A 221 -19.76 -15.31 44.90
N ARG A 222 -18.52 -15.82 45.00
CA ARG A 222 -18.23 -17.12 45.62
C ARG A 222 -18.42 -17.16 47.13
N ARG A 223 -18.40 -16.02 47.83
CA ARG A 223 -18.63 -15.93 49.28
C ARG A 223 -20.11 -15.85 49.67
N ARG A 224 -21.01 -15.67 48.70
CA ARG A 224 -22.46 -15.50 48.92
C ARG A 224 -23.28 -16.76 48.64
N ASN A 225 -22.64 -17.87 48.27
CA ASN A 225 -23.23 -19.22 48.17
C ASN A 225 -22.71 -20.09 49.33
#